data_AF-A0A1G0XIJ6-F1
#
_entry.id   AF-A0A1G0XIJ6-F1
#
_cell.length_a   1.000
_cell.length_b   1.000
_cell.length_c   1.000
_cell.angle_alpha   90.00
_cell.angle_beta   90.00
_cell.angle_gamma   90.00
#
_symmetry.space_group_name_H-M   'P 1'
#
loop_
_entity.id
_entity.type
_entity.pdbx_description
1 polymer ?
#
loop_
_entity_poly.entity_id
_entity_poly.type
_entity_poly.pdbx_seq_one_letter_code
_entity_poly.pdbx_strand_id
1 'polypeptide(L)'
;MRDFSYKRHIFFALAVPIPIILSTAVTLILSGVKQLPPLWFFLMQWTLFSILILIICIKKTKTVSRFVTETETGQEKDIPAGPEISQSKTEKTKAPPSLAIKPFSYENTKKIIGTRDAPFPVKTEKEEPILIKKEEPLIDDKTIKRHIILGEDIVRKLFNIFLEDSPARLEEIKKFSKENIPEKLRNSAHALKGSAAAIGAKRLSGVCREIQQNCEDGQLNKIPRLVEEASEVFEKTIDAIAGYDFSKLER
;
A
#
# COMPACT_ATOMS: atom_id res chain seq x y z
N MET A 1 7.54 -12.41 26.04
CA MET A 1 7.96 -13.45 25.07
C MET A 1 7.27 -13.21 23.73
N ARG A 2 7.99 -12.58 22.80
CA ARG A 2 8.05 -12.84 21.35
C ARG A 2 8.75 -11.65 20.71
N ASP A 3 10.07 -11.72 20.76
CA ASP A 3 10.99 -10.76 20.20
C ASP A 3 11.77 -11.52 19.12
N PHE A 4 11.29 -11.51 17.88
CA PHE A 4 11.91 -12.28 16.78
C PHE A 4 11.86 -11.61 15.40
N SER A 5 11.51 -10.31 15.32
CA SER A 5 11.46 -9.60 14.03
C SER A 5 12.21 -8.27 14.01
N TYR A 6 13.14 -8.04 14.95
CA TYR A 6 14.02 -6.86 14.90
C TYR A 6 15.47 -7.20 14.49
N LYS A 7 15.87 -8.47 14.57
CA LYS A 7 17.26 -8.90 14.33
C LYS A 7 17.68 -9.01 12.86
N ARG A 8 16.76 -8.97 11.89
CA ARG A 8 17.12 -9.07 10.46
C ARG A 8 17.44 -7.73 9.80
N HIS A 9 16.96 -6.62 10.36
CA HIS A 9 17.25 -5.28 9.85
C HIS A 9 18.44 -4.58 10.52
N ILE A 10 18.82 -4.98 11.74
CA ILE A 10 20.06 -4.51 12.38
C ILE A 10 21.30 -5.10 11.68
N PHE A 11 21.21 -6.30 11.11
CA PHE A 11 22.36 -6.93 10.43
C PHE A 11 22.70 -6.32 9.07
N PHE A 12 21.79 -5.57 8.44
CA PHE A 12 22.06 -4.87 7.18
C PHE A 12 22.57 -3.44 7.36
N ALA A 13 22.40 -2.83 8.54
CA ALA A 13 22.87 -1.48 8.83
C ALA A 13 24.35 -1.39 9.25
N LEU A 14 25.00 -2.54 9.53
CA LEU A 14 26.45 -2.60 9.81
C LEU A 14 27.29 -3.04 8.60
N ALA A 15 26.67 -3.25 7.44
CA ALA A 15 27.37 -3.50 6.19
C ALA A 15 27.49 -2.19 5.37
N VAL A 16 28.11 -1.17 5.97
CA VAL A 16 28.73 -0.10 5.18
C VAL A 16 29.82 -0.79 4.33
N PRO A 17 29.93 -0.47 3.03
CA PRO A 17 30.68 -1.31 2.11
C PRO A 17 32.18 -1.14 2.36
N ILE A 18 32.74 -2.11 3.06
CA ILE A 18 34.18 -2.42 3.10
C ILE A 18 34.81 -2.31 1.69
N PRO A 19 34.15 -2.70 0.56
CA PRO A 19 34.75 -2.50 -0.78
C PRO A 19 34.84 -1.03 -1.25
N ILE A 20 34.02 -0.09 -0.78
CA ILE A 20 34.13 1.33 -1.21
C ILE A 20 35.30 2.02 -0.50
N ILE A 21 35.54 1.68 0.77
CA ILE A 21 36.67 2.24 1.55
C ILE A 21 38.01 1.72 1.01
N LEU A 22 38.07 0.45 0.59
CA LEU A 22 39.26 -0.12 -0.07
C LEU A 22 39.50 0.51 -1.45
N SER A 23 38.45 0.78 -2.23
CA SER A 23 38.57 1.42 -3.55
C SER A 23 39.06 2.86 -3.49
N THR A 24 38.53 3.67 -2.57
CA THR A 24 38.98 5.06 -2.38
C THR A 24 40.38 5.12 -1.78
N ALA A 25 40.74 4.21 -0.87
CA ALA A 25 42.10 4.10 -0.34
C ALA A 25 43.12 3.74 -1.43
N VAL A 26 42.82 2.78 -2.31
CA VAL A 26 43.69 2.41 -3.44
C VAL A 26 43.84 3.56 -4.43
N THR A 27 42.77 4.30 -4.70
CA THR A 27 42.81 5.46 -5.62
C THR A 27 43.62 6.64 -5.04
N LEU A 28 43.57 6.85 -3.71
CA LEU A 28 44.37 7.86 -3.01
C LEU A 28 45.87 7.51 -2.95
N ILE A 29 46.20 6.22 -2.79
CA ILE A 29 47.59 5.74 -2.80
C ILE A 29 48.20 5.88 -4.20
N LEU A 30 47.41 5.65 -5.26
CA LEU A 30 47.88 5.76 -6.65
C LEU A 30 47.96 7.21 -7.17
N SER A 31 47.25 8.16 -6.56
CA SER A 31 47.20 9.57 -7.02
C SER A 31 48.25 10.49 -6.40
N GLY A 32 49.16 9.98 -5.54
CA GLY A 32 50.31 10.74 -5.05
C GLY A 32 49.97 11.99 -4.22
N VAL A 33 48.75 12.06 -3.68
CA VAL A 33 48.26 13.21 -2.90
C VAL A 33 48.96 13.22 -1.54
N LYS A 34 49.91 14.14 -1.35
CA LYS A 34 50.78 14.25 -0.15
C LYS A 34 50.06 14.69 1.14
N GLN A 35 48.73 14.77 1.15
CA GLN A 35 47.98 15.21 2.32
C GLN A 35 46.65 14.46 2.40
N LEU A 36 46.60 13.42 3.25
CA LEU A 36 45.33 12.81 3.62
C LEU A 36 44.51 13.84 4.42
N PRO A 37 43.21 14.00 4.12
CA PRO A 37 42.35 14.80 4.97
C PRO A 37 42.35 14.20 6.38
N PRO A 38 42.42 15.04 7.42
CA PRO A 38 42.55 14.56 8.79
C PRO A 38 41.30 13.74 9.19
N LEU A 39 41.50 12.71 10.01
CA LEU A 39 40.45 11.76 10.42
C LEU A 39 39.16 12.42 10.93
N TRP A 40 39.26 13.63 11.51
CA TRP A 40 38.10 14.39 11.96
C TRP A 40 37.16 14.83 10.83
N PHE A 41 37.65 14.97 9.59
CA PHE A 41 36.82 15.30 8.42
C PHE A 41 35.84 14.18 8.08
N PHE A 42 36.31 12.92 8.19
CA PHE A 42 35.45 11.74 7.99
C PHE A 42 34.47 11.57 9.15
N LEU A 43 34.91 11.79 10.40
CA LEU A 43 33.98 11.82 11.54
C LEU A 43 32.90 12.90 11.36
N MET A 44 33.25 14.09 10.86
CA MET A 44 32.31 15.18 10.63
C MET A 44 31.30 14.85 9.52
N GLN A 45 31.73 14.22 8.43
CA GLN A 45 30.80 13.76 7.40
C GLN A 45 29.86 12.67 7.94
N TRP A 46 30.37 11.78 8.80
CA TRP A 46 29.57 10.69 9.38
C TRP A 46 28.54 11.20 10.38
N THR A 47 28.87 12.21 11.19
CA THR A 47 27.90 12.85 12.07
C THR A 47 26.83 13.59 11.28
N LEU A 48 27.18 14.28 10.20
CA LEU A 48 26.20 14.93 9.32
C LEU A 48 25.28 13.91 8.64
N PHE A 49 25.81 12.77 8.19
CA PHE A 49 25.00 11.68 7.62
C PHE A 49 24.05 11.07 8.64
N SER A 50 24.54 10.81 9.87
CA SER A 50 23.73 10.30 10.98
C SER A 50 22.61 11.27 11.39
N ILE A 51 22.93 12.57 11.46
CA ILE A 51 21.95 13.63 11.74
C ILE A 51 20.92 13.71 10.60
N LEU A 52 21.33 13.60 9.34
CA LEU A 52 20.41 13.60 8.19
C LEU A 52 19.45 12.41 8.23
N ILE A 53 19.94 11.21 8.54
CA ILE A 53 19.12 10.00 8.72
C ILE A 53 18.13 10.22 9.88
N LEU A 54 18.59 10.77 11.01
CA LEU A 54 17.75 11.07 12.15
C LEU A 54 16.65 12.09 11.79
N ILE A 55 16.97 13.14 11.02
CA ILE A 55 16.00 14.13 10.52
C ILE A 55 14.97 13.48 9.60
N ILE A 56 15.38 12.57 8.71
CA ILE A 56 14.47 11.82 7.82
C ILE A 56 13.53 10.93 8.67
N CYS A 57 14.06 10.24 9.68
CA CYS A 57 13.26 9.45 10.62
C CYS A 57 12.25 10.32 11.39
N ILE A 58 12.65 11.49 11.89
CA ILE A 58 11.77 12.44 12.60
C ILE A 58 10.70 13.02 11.68
N LYS A 59 11.02 13.31 10.41
CA LYS A 59 10.00 13.75 9.43
C LYS A 59 8.96 12.66 9.17
N LYS A 60 9.39 11.40 9.06
CA LYS A 60 8.50 10.24 8.85
C LYS A 60 7.57 10.00 10.05
N THR A 61 8.02 10.27 11.28
CA THR A 61 7.15 10.17 12.49
C THR A 61 6.21 11.36 12.64
N LYS A 62 6.63 12.59 12.29
CA LYS A 62 5.76 13.78 12.35
C LYS A 62 4.60 13.74 11.36
N THR A 63 4.79 13.17 10.16
CA THR A 63 3.69 12.94 9.21
C THR A 63 2.61 12.02 9.80
N VAL A 64 3.03 11.01 10.56
CA VAL A 64 2.12 10.06 11.23
C VAL A 64 1.40 10.70 12.42
N SER A 65 2.08 11.53 13.24
CA SER A 65 1.42 12.22 14.36
C SER A 65 0.46 13.32 13.92
N ARG A 66 0.70 14.01 12.80
CA ARG A 66 -0.20 15.06 12.30
C ARG A 66 -1.57 14.52 11.88
N PHE A 67 -1.61 13.28 11.37
CA PHE A 67 -2.86 12.57 11.06
C PHE A 67 -3.67 12.17 12.31
N VAL A 68 -3.03 12.04 13.47
CA VAL A 68 -3.68 11.61 14.72
C VAL A 68 -4.19 12.82 15.54
N THR A 69 -3.63 14.01 15.35
CA THR A 69 -3.99 15.20 16.15
C THR A 69 -5.12 16.06 15.58
N GLU A 70 -5.61 15.80 14.36
CA GLU A 70 -6.72 16.56 13.76
C GLU A 70 -8.12 16.05 14.16
N THR A 71 -8.24 14.97 14.94
CA THR A 71 -9.55 14.42 15.34
C THR A 71 -10.08 14.95 16.67
N GLU A 72 -9.34 15.77 17.42
CA GLU A 72 -9.77 16.21 18.74
C GLU A 72 -9.38 17.68 19.01
N THR A 73 -10.19 18.65 18.58
CA THR A 73 -10.35 19.95 19.28
C THR A 73 -11.50 20.79 18.68
N GLY A 74 -12.42 21.24 19.55
CA GLY A 74 -13.52 22.16 19.23
C GLY A 74 -14.71 21.95 20.17
N GLN A 75 -14.54 22.10 21.48
CA GLN A 75 -14.89 23.28 22.30
C GLN A 75 -16.40 23.59 22.42
N GLU A 76 -16.87 23.38 23.65
CA GLU A 76 -18.15 23.76 24.28
C GLU A 76 -18.06 25.16 24.90
N LYS A 77 -19.16 25.94 24.90
CA LYS A 77 -19.63 26.84 25.99
C LYS A 77 -20.89 27.70 25.63
N ASP A 78 -21.89 27.62 26.54
CA ASP A 78 -22.81 28.62 27.18
C ASP A 78 -23.62 29.64 26.31
N ILE A 79 -24.89 30.07 26.53
CA ILE A 79 -25.73 30.46 27.71
C ILE A 79 -27.26 30.54 27.27
N PRO A 80 -28.31 31.04 28.02
CA PRO A 80 -29.18 30.47 29.08
C PRO A 80 -30.73 30.33 28.80
N ALA A 81 -31.37 29.54 29.69
CA ALA A 81 -32.67 29.61 30.41
C ALA A 81 -34.01 30.15 29.84
N GLY A 82 -35.03 29.25 29.88
CA GLY A 82 -36.39 29.50 30.45
C GLY A 82 -37.57 28.98 29.60
N PRO A 83 -38.74 28.59 30.18
CA PRO A 83 -39.03 28.04 31.50
C PRO A 83 -39.75 26.64 31.46
N GLU A 84 -39.93 26.05 32.64
CA GLU A 84 -40.58 24.78 32.96
C GLU A 84 -42.01 24.60 32.42
N ILE A 85 -42.41 23.35 32.13
CA ILE A 85 -43.67 22.72 32.60
C ILE A 85 -43.51 21.18 32.56
N SER A 86 -43.97 20.56 33.64
CA SER A 86 -43.85 19.14 34.00
C SER A 86 -44.85 18.18 33.31
N GLN A 87 -44.32 16.98 33.03
CA GLN A 87 -44.90 15.63 33.20
C GLN A 87 -45.94 15.03 32.24
N SER A 88 -45.45 13.98 31.55
CA SER A 88 -46.02 12.62 31.42
C SER A 88 -47.14 12.35 30.41
N LYS A 89 -46.81 11.64 29.33
CA LYS A 89 -47.24 10.24 29.08
C LYS A 89 -46.59 9.73 27.79
N THR A 90 -46.18 8.47 27.87
CA THR A 90 -45.44 7.69 26.89
C THR A 90 -46.23 7.43 25.62
N GLU A 91 -45.82 8.02 24.49
CA GLU A 91 -46.26 7.60 23.16
C GLU A 91 -45.22 8.02 22.11
N LYS A 92 -44.44 7.05 21.62
CA LYS A 92 -43.30 7.25 20.72
C LYS A 92 -43.79 7.50 19.29
N THR A 93 -43.91 8.76 18.90
CA THR A 93 -44.17 9.15 17.50
C THR A 93 -43.18 10.23 17.02
N LYS A 94 -42.28 9.79 16.13
CA LYS A 94 -41.77 10.47 14.93
C LYS A 94 -41.01 11.81 15.06
N ALA A 95 -39.69 11.75 14.81
CA ALA A 95 -38.89 12.88 14.33
C ALA A 95 -38.13 12.48 13.03
N PRO A 96 -37.98 13.38 12.05
CA PRO A 96 -37.33 13.15 10.75
C PRO A 96 -35.78 13.08 10.82
N PRO A 97 -35.11 12.60 9.77
CA PRO A 97 -34.04 11.62 9.90
C PRO A 97 -32.65 12.24 10.09
N SER A 98 -31.95 11.79 11.13
CA SER A 98 -30.49 11.78 11.13
C SER A 98 -30.00 11.00 9.91
N LEU A 99 -29.01 11.53 9.20
CA LEU A 99 -28.26 10.81 8.16
C LEU A 99 -27.39 9.72 8.79
N ALA A 100 -28.05 8.77 9.45
CA ALA A 100 -27.52 7.46 9.73
C ALA A 100 -27.45 6.74 8.39
N ILE A 101 -26.27 6.72 7.77
CA ILE A 101 -25.97 5.70 6.77
C ILE A 101 -25.97 4.39 7.54
N LYS A 102 -27.13 3.72 7.54
CA LYS A 102 -27.25 2.37 8.08
C LYS A 102 -26.19 1.51 7.37
N PRO A 103 -25.46 0.64 8.07
CA PRO A 103 -24.60 -0.31 7.40
C PRO A 103 -25.44 -1.03 6.35
N PHE A 104 -24.92 -1.12 5.13
CA PHE A 104 -25.60 -1.76 4.01
C PHE A 104 -25.89 -3.22 4.39
N SER A 105 -27.12 -3.48 4.85
CA SER A 105 -27.58 -4.82 5.22
C SER A 105 -28.17 -5.49 3.99
N TYR A 106 -27.46 -6.52 3.51
CA TYR A 106 -27.82 -7.29 2.31
C TYR A 106 -29.25 -7.87 2.39
N GLU A 107 -29.75 -8.17 3.59
CA GLU A 107 -31.08 -8.75 3.77
C GLU A 107 -32.23 -7.80 3.42
N ASN A 108 -32.05 -6.49 3.60
CA ASN A 108 -33.09 -5.51 3.25
C ASN A 108 -33.23 -5.34 1.73
N THR A 109 -32.16 -5.58 0.97
CA THR A 109 -32.21 -5.49 -0.49
C THR A 109 -33.07 -6.60 -1.08
N LYS A 110 -32.98 -7.83 -0.55
CA LYS A 110 -33.70 -9.01 -1.05
C LYS A 110 -35.23 -8.86 -1.04
N LYS A 111 -35.77 -8.04 -0.13
CA LYS A 111 -37.21 -7.80 0.02
C LYS A 111 -37.74 -6.69 -0.91
N ILE A 112 -36.88 -5.77 -1.34
CA ILE A 112 -37.23 -4.61 -2.19
C ILE A 112 -37.12 -4.96 -3.67
N ILE A 113 -36.13 -5.77 -4.05
CA ILE A 113 -35.87 -6.09 -5.47
C ILE A 113 -36.93 -7.07 -6.03
N GLY A 114 -37.75 -7.68 -5.16
CA GLY A 114 -38.59 -8.81 -5.53
C GLY A 114 -37.75 -9.96 -6.07
N THR A 115 -38.34 -11.12 -6.29
CA THR A 115 -37.70 -12.20 -7.06
C THR A 115 -37.67 -11.82 -8.54
N ARG A 116 -37.03 -10.70 -8.88
CA ARG A 116 -36.58 -10.41 -10.23
C ARG A 116 -35.18 -10.99 -10.33
N ASP A 117 -35.06 -12.10 -11.04
CA ASP A 117 -33.78 -12.62 -11.50
C ASP A 117 -32.95 -11.44 -12.01
N ALA A 118 -31.77 -11.25 -11.41
CA ALA A 118 -30.93 -10.10 -11.69
C ALA A 118 -30.71 -10.00 -13.22
N PRO A 119 -31.11 -8.90 -13.88
CA PRO A 119 -31.03 -8.80 -15.34
C PRO A 119 -29.61 -8.52 -15.83
N PHE A 120 -28.64 -8.43 -14.92
CA PHE A 120 -27.24 -8.42 -15.27
C PHE A 120 -26.73 -9.84 -15.10
N PRO A 121 -26.32 -10.53 -16.18
CA PRO A 121 -25.46 -11.67 -16.01
C PRO A 121 -24.25 -11.17 -15.23
N VAL A 122 -24.17 -11.50 -13.94
CA VAL A 122 -22.86 -11.61 -13.30
C VAL A 122 -22.21 -12.72 -14.11
N LYS A 123 -21.46 -12.33 -15.13
CA LYS A 123 -20.49 -13.21 -15.71
C LYS A 123 -19.52 -13.52 -14.58
N THR A 124 -19.81 -14.59 -13.85
CA THR A 124 -18.79 -15.40 -13.23
C THR A 124 -18.00 -15.99 -14.39
N GLU A 125 -17.24 -15.14 -15.08
CA GLU A 125 -16.13 -15.59 -15.89
C GLU A 125 -15.24 -16.30 -14.87
N LYS A 126 -15.34 -17.63 -14.83
CA LYS A 126 -14.22 -18.46 -14.42
C LYS A 126 -13.09 -18.04 -15.35
N GLU A 127 -12.32 -17.04 -14.94
CA GLU A 127 -11.16 -16.59 -15.68
C GLU A 127 -10.25 -17.81 -15.79
N GLU A 128 -10.02 -18.27 -17.02
CA GLU A 128 -9.11 -19.38 -17.30
C GLU A 128 -7.77 -19.16 -16.58
N PRO A 129 -7.08 -20.24 -16.16
CA PRO A 129 -5.80 -20.15 -15.50
C PRO A 129 -4.81 -19.48 -16.45
N ILE A 130 -4.66 -18.15 -16.32
CA ILE A 130 -3.63 -17.40 -17.04
C ILE A 130 -2.33 -17.84 -16.36
N LEU A 131 -1.60 -18.74 -17.02
CA LEU A 131 -0.18 -18.91 -16.78
C LEU A 131 0.44 -17.53 -16.83
N ILE A 132 0.91 -16.99 -15.71
CA ILE A 132 1.61 -15.71 -15.68
C ILE A 132 2.82 -15.85 -16.58
N LYS A 133 2.71 -15.36 -17.83
CA LYS A 133 3.84 -15.36 -18.74
C LYS A 133 4.84 -14.36 -18.19
N LYS A 134 5.99 -14.88 -17.74
CA LYS A 134 7.12 -14.11 -17.20
C LYS A 134 7.58 -12.98 -18.14
N GLU A 135 7.25 -13.07 -19.43
CA GLU A 135 7.56 -12.09 -20.47
C GLU A 135 6.62 -10.87 -20.53
N GLU A 136 5.52 -10.80 -19.78
CA GLU A 136 4.65 -9.62 -19.84
C GLU A 136 5.36 -8.36 -19.29
N PRO A 137 5.12 -7.18 -19.89
CA PRO A 137 5.66 -5.93 -19.38
C PRO A 137 5.13 -5.67 -17.97
N LEU A 138 5.98 -5.12 -17.10
CA LEU A 138 5.62 -4.81 -15.71
C LEU A 138 4.51 -3.78 -15.61
N ILE A 139 4.49 -2.82 -16.53
CA ILE A 139 3.42 -1.83 -16.71
C ILE A 139 2.93 -1.92 -18.15
N ASP A 140 1.63 -2.14 -18.34
CA ASP A 140 0.99 -2.20 -19.65
C ASP A 140 0.68 -0.80 -20.19
N ASP A 141 1.45 -0.36 -21.18
CA ASP A 141 1.29 0.93 -21.84
C ASP A 141 -0.12 1.15 -22.40
N LYS A 142 -0.82 0.09 -22.82
CA LYS A 142 -2.22 0.22 -23.28
C LYS A 142 -3.15 0.70 -22.17
N THR A 143 -2.90 0.26 -20.93
CA THR A 143 -3.67 0.71 -19.77
C THR A 143 -3.38 2.17 -19.47
N ILE A 144 -2.12 2.56 -19.53
CA ILE A 144 -1.73 3.96 -19.33
C ILE A 144 -2.28 4.87 -20.43
N LYS A 145 -2.25 4.44 -21.70
CA LYS A 145 -2.86 5.18 -22.82
C LYS A 145 -4.36 5.41 -22.66
N ARG A 146 -5.09 4.54 -21.95
CA ARG A 146 -6.52 4.80 -21.65
C ARG A 146 -6.71 5.91 -20.63
N HIS A 147 -5.83 5.96 -19.63
CA HIS A 147 -5.90 6.97 -18.56
C HIS A 147 -5.35 8.32 -19.00
N ILE A 148 -4.34 8.33 -19.89
CA ILE A 148 -3.73 9.58 -20.36
C ILE A 148 -4.68 10.46 -21.16
N ILE A 149 -5.75 9.88 -21.74
CA ILE A 149 -6.83 10.63 -22.40
C ILE A 149 -7.49 11.62 -21.41
N LEU A 150 -7.49 11.29 -20.12
CA LEU A 150 -8.03 12.14 -19.07
C LEU A 150 -7.01 13.18 -18.55
N GLY A 151 -5.72 12.97 -18.82
CA GLY A 151 -4.61 13.80 -18.36
C GLY A 151 -3.44 12.98 -17.81
N GLU A 152 -2.21 13.45 -18.05
CA GLU A 152 -0.99 12.81 -17.51
C GLU A 152 -0.95 12.88 -15.96
N ASP A 153 -1.43 13.98 -15.40
CA ASP A 153 -1.56 14.21 -13.96
C ASP A 153 -2.43 13.15 -13.28
N ILE A 154 -3.47 12.65 -13.95
CA ILE A 154 -4.31 11.55 -13.45
C ILE A 154 -3.50 10.25 -13.38
N VAL A 155 -2.68 9.94 -14.37
CA VAL A 155 -1.82 8.75 -14.33
C VAL A 155 -0.81 8.86 -13.19
N ARG A 156 -0.17 10.02 -13.04
CA ARG A 156 0.77 10.28 -11.93
C ARG A 156 0.08 10.12 -10.58
N LYS A 157 -1.15 10.59 -10.44
CA LYS A 157 -1.95 10.39 -9.23
C LYS A 157 -2.25 8.92 -8.97
N LEU A 158 -2.60 8.14 -9.99
CA LEU A 158 -2.81 6.70 -9.86
C LEU A 158 -1.53 5.97 -9.43
N PHE A 159 -0.38 6.32 -10.00
CA PHE A 159 0.92 5.80 -9.57
C PHE A 159 1.21 6.16 -8.11
N ASN A 160 0.97 7.40 -7.69
CA ASN A 160 1.18 7.81 -6.30
C ASN A 160 0.28 7.05 -5.32
N ILE A 161 -1.02 6.92 -5.61
CA ILE A 161 -1.95 6.13 -4.80
C ILE A 161 -1.46 4.68 -4.69
N PHE A 162 -1.02 4.09 -5.80
CA PHE A 162 -0.45 2.74 -5.78
C PHE A 162 0.78 2.69 -4.86
N LEU A 163 1.75 3.58 -5.03
CA LEU A 163 2.99 3.60 -4.26
C LEU A 163 2.77 3.83 -2.75
N GLU A 164 1.73 4.56 -2.36
CA GLU A 164 1.37 4.82 -0.97
C GLU A 164 0.65 3.64 -0.31
N ASP A 165 -0.35 3.04 -0.98
CA ASP A 165 -1.23 2.05 -0.37
C ASP A 165 -0.74 0.61 -0.49
N SER A 166 -0.12 0.28 -1.61
CA SER A 166 0.21 -1.11 -1.97
C SER A 166 1.26 -1.78 -1.07
N PRO A 167 2.27 -1.10 -0.47
CA PRO A 167 3.22 -1.74 0.44
C PRO A 167 2.54 -2.33 1.67
N ALA A 168 1.57 -1.62 2.26
CA ALA A 168 0.84 -2.11 3.42
C ALA A 168 0.04 -3.38 3.09
N ARG A 169 -0.58 -3.43 1.90
CA ARG A 169 -1.32 -4.61 1.42
C ARG A 169 -0.41 -5.81 1.17
N LEU A 170 0.78 -5.59 0.64
CA LEU A 170 1.76 -6.65 0.45
C LEU A 170 2.23 -7.22 1.80
N GLU A 171 2.44 -6.38 2.81
CA GLU A 171 2.79 -6.84 4.16
C GLU A 171 1.66 -7.63 4.82
N GLU A 172 0.40 -7.22 4.63
CA GLU A 172 -0.75 -8.02 5.07
C GLU A 172 -0.80 -9.40 4.39
N ILE A 173 -0.55 -9.47 3.08
CA ILE A 173 -0.46 -10.74 2.34
C ILE A 173 0.63 -11.63 2.93
N LYS A 174 1.84 -11.09 3.16
CA LYS A 174 2.95 -11.83 3.79
C LYS A 174 2.58 -12.30 5.19
N LYS A 175 1.90 -11.47 5.97
CA LYS A 175 1.46 -11.80 7.34
C LYS A 175 0.43 -12.92 7.34
N PHE A 176 -0.67 -12.77 6.62
CA PHE A 176 -1.78 -13.73 6.62
C PHE A 176 -1.41 -15.05 5.96
N SER A 177 -0.44 -15.05 5.04
CA SER A 177 0.19 -16.27 4.56
C SER A 177 0.91 -17.04 5.67
N LYS A 178 1.73 -16.37 6.49
CA LYS A 178 2.43 -17.01 7.62
C LYS A 178 1.49 -17.47 8.73
N GLU A 179 0.42 -16.72 8.96
CA GLU A 179 -0.59 -17.03 9.98
C GLU A 179 -1.60 -18.09 9.50
N ASN A 180 -1.54 -18.52 8.24
CA ASN A 180 -2.51 -19.45 7.62
C ASN A 180 -3.96 -18.98 7.83
N ILE A 181 -4.26 -17.73 7.47
CA ILE A 181 -5.62 -17.16 7.51
C ILE A 181 -6.09 -16.89 6.06
N PRO A 182 -6.64 -17.89 5.35
CA PRO A 182 -6.88 -17.82 3.91
C PRO A 182 -7.86 -16.72 3.51
N GLU A 183 -8.90 -16.49 4.32
CA GLU A 183 -9.91 -15.46 4.07
C GLU A 183 -9.28 -14.05 4.05
N LYS A 184 -8.48 -13.73 5.07
CA LYS A 184 -7.80 -12.43 5.17
C LYS A 184 -6.74 -12.28 4.09
N LEU A 185 -5.98 -13.33 3.81
CA LEU A 185 -5.01 -13.37 2.72
C LEU A 185 -5.68 -13.07 1.37
N ARG A 186 -6.80 -13.74 1.08
CA ARG A 186 -7.59 -13.54 -0.14
C ARG A 186 -8.08 -12.10 -0.26
N ASN A 187 -8.57 -11.50 0.84
CA ASN A 187 -9.06 -10.12 0.84
C ASN A 187 -7.93 -9.10 0.59
N SER A 188 -6.78 -9.26 1.23
CA SER A 188 -5.62 -8.38 0.98
C SER A 188 -5.09 -8.54 -0.45
N ALA A 189 -5.05 -9.78 -0.98
CA ALA A 189 -4.70 -10.05 -2.37
C ALA A 189 -5.72 -9.46 -3.37
N HIS A 190 -7.02 -9.50 -3.05
CA HIS A 190 -8.07 -8.88 -3.87
C HIS A 190 -7.87 -7.38 -4.01
N ALA A 191 -7.58 -6.71 -2.90
CA ALA A 191 -7.37 -5.27 -2.92
C ALA A 191 -6.09 -4.87 -3.65
N LEU A 192 -4.99 -5.61 -3.45
CA LEU A 192 -3.74 -5.37 -4.19
C LEU A 192 -3.91 -5.66 -5.69
N LYS A 193 -4.68 -6.69 -6.07
CA LYS A 193 -5.04 -7.00 -7.46
C LYS A 193 -5.69 -5.81 -8.14
N GLY A 194 -6.70 -5.21 -7.50
CA GLY A 194 -7.43 -4.06 -8.06
C GLY A 194 -6.52 -2.84 -8.26
N SER A 195 -5.70 -2.53 -7.25
CA SER A 195 -4.74 -1.43 -7.31
C SER A 195 -3.70 -1.64 -8.44
N ALA A 196 -3.14 -2.85 -8.54
CA ALA A 196 -2.21 -3.21 -9.61
C ALA A 196 -2.87 -3.14 -11.01
N ALA A 197 -4.10 -3.63 -11.15
CA ALA A 197 -4.84 -3.57 -12.41
C ALA A 197 -5.11 -2.13 -12.86
N ALA A 198 -5.40 -1.22 -11.92
CA ALA A 198 -5.68 0.18 -12.22
C ALA A 198 -4.50 0.89 -12.91
N ILE A 199 -3.26 0.53 -12.54
CA ILE A 199 -2.04 1.10 -13.13
C ILE A 199 -1.46 0.24 -14.28
N GLY A 200 -2.15 -0.81 -14.70
CA GLY A 200 -1.66 -1.71 -15.75
C GLY A 200 -0.55 -2.67 -15.30
N ALA A 201 -0.34 -2.86 -13.99
CA ALA A 201 0.61 -3.82 -13.45
C ALA A 201 0.09 -5.26 -13.54
N LYS A 202 -0.03 -5.75 -14.78
CA LYS A 202 -0.70 -7.02 -15.12
C LYS A 202 -0.10 -8.23 -14.43
N ARG A 203 1.23 -8.30 -14.36
CA ARG A 203 1.93 -9.40 -13.69
C ARG A 203 1.59 -9.45 -12.21
N LEU A 204 1.68 -8.33 -11.50
CA LEU A 204 1.36 -8.27 -10.08
C LEU A 204 -0.12 -8.61 -9.82
N SER A 205 -1.01 -8.08 -10.66
CA SER A 205 -2.44 -8.40 -10.63
C SER A 205 -2.68 -9.90 -10.85
N GLY A 206 -1.98 -10.52 -11.80
CA GLY A 206 -2.00 -11.95 -12.07
C GLY A 206 -1.60 -12.80 -10.86
N VAL A 207 -0.46 -12.49 -10.22
CA VAL A 207 -0.01 -13.22 -9.03
C VAL A 207 -1.04 -13.07 -7.90
N CYS A 208 -1.56 -11.87 -7.68
CA CYS A 208 -2.58 -11.64 -6.65
C CYS A 208 -3.87 -12.42 -6.93
N ARG A 209 -4.22 -12.62 -8.20
CA ARG A 209 -5.34 -13.47 -8.60
C ARG A 209 -5.05 -14.94 -8.34
N GLU A 210 -3.86 -15.42 -8.65
CA GLU A 210 -3.48 -16.80 -8.31
C GLU A 210 -3.54 -17.06 -6.80
N ILE A 211 -3.10 -16.10 -5.97
CA ILE A 211 -3.25 -16.17 -4.51
C ILE A 211 -4.73 -16.31 -4.12
N GLN A 212 -5.61 -15.48 -4.69
CA GLN A 212 -7.06 -15.56 -4.43
C GLN A 212 -7.63 -16.93 -4.79
N GLN A 213 -7.31 -17.43 -5.99
CA GLN A 213 -7.80 -18.72 -6.48
C GLN A 213 -7.32 -19.88 -5.59
N ASN A 214 -6.05 -19.89 -5.20
CA ASN A 214 -5.51 -20.94 -4.32
C ASN A 214 -6.09 -20.87 -2.90
N CYS A 215 -6.46 -19.68 -2.40
CA CYS A 215 -7.20 -19.56 -1.15
C CYS A 215 -8.62 -20.12 -1.25
N GLU A 216 -9.31 -19.87 -2.37
CA GLU A 216 -10.68 -20.37 -2.61
C GLU A 216 -10.71 -21.88 -2.84
N ASP A 217 -9.72 -22.42 -3.55
CA ASP A 217 -9.58 -23.85 -3.84
C ASP A 217 -8.96 -24.65 -2.67
N GLY A 218 -8.58 -23.98 -1.58
CA GLY A 218 -7.93 -24.61 -0.41
C GLY A 218 -6.50 -25.12 -0.67
N GLN A 219 -5.86 -24.73 -1.77
CA GLN A 219 -4.51 -25.13 -2.17
C GLN A 219 -3.43 -24.29 -1.47
N LEU A 220 -3.44 -24.29 -0.13
CA LEU A 220 -2.58 -23.42 0.69
C LEU A 220 -1.08 -23.76 0.58
N ASN A 221 -0.73 -24.96 0.12
CA ASN A 221 0.65 -25.38 -0.09
C ASN A 221 1.40 -24.56 -1.14
N LYS A 222 0.69 -23.93 -2.10
CA LYS A 222 1.29 -23.09 -3.14
C LYS A 222 1.47 -21.63 -2.71
N ILE A 223 0.76 -21.20 -1.68
CA ILE A 223 0.70 -19.80 -1.23
C ILE A 223 2.09 -19.23 -0.89
N PRO A 224 2.98 -19.90 -0.13
CA PRO A 224 4.27 -19.31 0.23
C PRO A 224 5.10 -18.89 -0.99
N ARG A 225 5.11 -19.73 -2.03
CA ARG A 225 5.80 -19.44 -3.30
C ARG A 225 5.15 -18.25 -4.03
N LEU A 226 3.82 -18.22 -4.10
CA LEU A 226 3.09 -17.12 -4.76
C LEU A 226 3.29 -15.78 -4.04
N VAL A 227 3.42 -15.78 -2.71
CA VAL A 227 3.70 -14.57 -1.93
C VAL A 227 5.12 -14.05 -2.16
N GLU A 228 6.09 -14.95 -2.30
CA GLU A 228 7.46 -14.58 -2.70
C GLU A 228 7.49 -13.98 -4.11
N GLU A 229 6.80 -14.61 -5.06
CA GLU A 229 6.66 -14.09 -6.42
C GLU A 229 5.95 -12.72 -6.44
N ALA A 230 4.87 -12.56 -5.67
CA ALA A 230 4.17 -11.28 -5.55
C ALA A 230 5.10 -10.19 -5.03
N SER A 231 5.97 -10.52 -4.05
CA SER A 231 6.94 -9.59 -3.50
C SER A 231 7.99 -9.19 -4.52
N GLU A 232 8.55 -10.14 -5.28
CA GLU A 232 9.53 -9.86 -6.33
C GLU A 232 8.94 -9.00 -7.45
N VAL A 233 7.74 -9.35 -7.92
CA VAL A 233 7.06 -8.60 -8.97
C VAL A 233 6.66 -7.20 -8.48
N PHE A 234 6.31 -7.06 -7.21
CA PHE A 234 5.98 -5.78 -6.59
C PHE A 234 7.16 -4.80 -6.63
N GLU A 235 8.34 -5.22 -6.18
CA GLU A 235 9.54 -4.38 -6.21
C GLU A 235 9.87 -3.94 -7.64
N LYS A 236 9.83 -4.88 -8.59
CA LYS A 236 10.03 -4.57 -10.02
C LYS A 236 8.98 -3.60 -10.56
N THR A 237 7.74 -3.67 -10.06
CA THR A 237 6.66 -2.77 -10.46
C THR A 237 6.94 -1.35 -9.94
N ILE A 238 7.44 -1.21 -8.71
CA ILE A 238 7.86 0.09 -8.16
C ILE A 238 8.98 0.69 -9.01
N ASP A 239 10.01 -0.10 -9.33
CA ASP A 239 11.12 0.36 -10.18
C ASP A 239 10.63 0.80 -11.56
N ALA A 240 9.70 0.03 -12.15
CA ALA A 240 9.09 0.36 -13.43
C ALA A 240 8.27 1.66 -13.39
N ILE A 241 7.58 1.94 -12.29
CA ILE A 241 6.86 3.21 -12.07
C ILE A 241 7.85 4.37 -11.96
N ALA A 242 8.91 4.20 -11.17
CA ALA A 242 9.93 5.24 -10.97
C ALA A 242 10.66 5.62 -12.27
N GLY A 243 10.90 4.64 -13.15
CA GLY A 243 11.51 4.84 -14.46
C GLY A 243 10.53 5.07 -15.61
N TYR A 244 9.24 5.28 -15.34
CA TYR A 244 8.23 5.34 -16.41
C TYR A 244 8.37 6.63 -17.25
N ASP A 245 8.75 6.45 -18.52
CA ASP A 245 8.83 7.52 -19.51
C ASP A 245 7.45 7.77 -20.14
N PHE A 246 6.88 8.96 -19.92
CA PHE A 246 5.60 9.36 -20.50
C PHE A 246 5.70 9.81 -21.97
N SER A 247 6.88 10.21 -22.44
CA SER A 247 7.07 10.70 -23.82
C SER A 247 6.84 9.62 -24.87
N LYS A 248 6.97 8.34 -24.51
CA LYS A 248 6.66 7.20 -25.38
C LYS A 248 5.17 7.07 -25.72
N LEU A 249 4.28 7.78 -25.02
CA LEU A 249 2.83 7.71 -25.20
C LEU A 249 2.29 8.72 -26.22
N GLU A 250 3.09 9.72 -26.59
CA GLU A 250 2.76 10.75 -27.59
C GLU A 250 2.91 10.28 -29.04
N ARG A 251 3.22 8.98 -29.24
CA ARG A 251 3.34 8.31 -30.54
C ARG A 251 2.21 7.32 -30.82
#